data_AF-A0A6P4Z8H0-F1
#
_entry.id   AF-A0A6P4Z8H0-F1
#
_cell.length_a   1.000
_cell.length_b   1.000
_cell.length_c   1.000
_cell.angle_alpha   90.00
_cell.angle_beta   90.00
_cell.angle_gamma   90.00
#
_symmetry.space_group_name_H-M   'P 1'
#
loop_
_entity.id
_entity.type
_entity.pdbx_description
1 polymer ?
#
loop_
_entity_poly.entity_id
_entity_poly.type
_entity_poly.pdbx_seq_one_letter_code
_entity_poly.pdbx_strand_id
1 'polypeptide(L)'
;TRYQGIVPPVPRNHDKDFDPGSKYHIAANNPYIRYFVSSVLQFQFHQALCQTSGHTGPLHKCDISAGPNKAAAGEKLARMLQMGASQPWPDAMEVITGQRTMSAQPIVEYFQPLITWLETQNVGETLGWDESWTPPCE
;
A
#
# COMPACT_ATOMS: atom_id res chain seq x y z
N THR A 1 12.78 -16.23 -5.61
CA THR A 1 12.48 -15.94 -4.19
C THR A 1 12.87 -14.53 -3.76
N ARG A 2 14.09 -14.02 -4.02
CA ARG A 2 14.63 -12.68 -3.65
C ARG A 2 13.65 -11.61 -3.12
N TYR A 3 12.65 -11.21 -3.92
CA TYR A 3 11.76 -10.10 -3.56
C TYR A 3 10.43 -10.49 -2.91
N GLN A 4 9.95 -11.73 -3.07
CA GLN A 4 8.60 -12.13 -2.65
C GLN A 4 8.58 -13.36 -1.74
N GLY A 5 9.70 -14.08 -1.59
CA GLY A 5 9.74 -15.34 -0.84
C GLY A 5 8.98 -16.48 -1.50
N ILE A 6 8.68 -16.37 -2.80
CA ILE A 6 7.92 -17.37 -3.57
C ILE A 6 8.86 -18.14 -4.51
N VAL A 7 8.67 -19.46 -4.56
CA VAL A 7 9.33 -20.39 -5.48
C VAL A 7 8.26 -21.15 -6.26
N PRO A 8 8.44 -21.40 -7.57
CA PRO A 8 7.49 -22.20 -8.34
C PRO A 8 7.50 -23.67 -7.86
N PRO A 9 6.35 -24.37 -7.91
CA PRO A 9 6.25 -25.76 -7.46
C PRO A 9 6.95 -26.75 -8.41
N VAL A 10 7.21 -26.36 -9.66
CA VAL A 10 7.94 -27.16 -10.65
C VAL A 10 8.97 -26.30 -11.37
N PRO A 11 10.08 -26.88 -11.88
CA PRO A 11 11.09 -26.13 -12.62
C PRO A 11 10.51 -25.38 -13.84
N ARG A 12 11.06 -24.19 -14.13
CA ARG A 12 10.69 -23.39 -15.30
C ARG A 12 11.76 -23.49 -16.38
N ASN A 13 11.31 -23.60 -17.63
CA ASN A 13 12.15 -23.45 -18.79
C ASN A 13 12.11 -21.99 -19.26
N HIS A 14 13.18 -21.25 -19.02
CA HIS A 14 13.26 -19.82 -19.35
C HIS A 14 13.09 -19.48 -20.84
N ASP A 15 13.32 -20.45 -21.75
CA ASP A 15 13.16 -20.25 -23.19
C ASP A 15 11.72 -20.49 -23.67
N LYS A 16 10.88 -21.16 -22.86
CA LYS A 16 9.52 -21.58 -23.25
C LYS A 16 8.42 -21.00 -22.36
N ASP A 17 8.73 -20.79 -21.08
CA ASP A 17 7.75 -20.37 -20.08
C ASP A 17 7.74 -18.85 -19.94
N PHE A 18 6.57 -18.26 -20.19
CA PHE A 18 6.31 -16.85 -19.92
C PHE A 18 5.24 -16.70 -18.83
N ASP A 19 5.57 -17.13 -17.61
CA ASP A 19 4.70 -17.06 -16.42
C ASP A 19 4.03 -15.69 -16.24
N PRO A 20 4.72 -14.53 -16.40
CA PRO A 20 4.09 -13.22 -16.26
C PRO A 20 2.90 -13.02 -17.22
N GLY A 21 2.92 -13.64 -18.40
CA GLY A 21 1.85 -13.57 -19.39
C GLY A 21 0.52 -14.18 -18.91
N SER A 22 0.54 -15.05 -17.91
CA SER A 22 -0.67 -15.59 -17.28
C SER A 22 -1.45 -14.55 -16.46
N LYS A 23 -0.83 -13.40 -16.13
CA LYS A 23 -1.48 -12.30 -15.44
C LYS A 23 -2.16 -11.37 -16.43
N TYR A 24 -3.47 -11.16 -16.23
CA TYR A 24 -4.30 -10.27 -17.07
C TYR A 24 -3.62 -8.94 -17.42
N HIS A 25 -3.02 -8.26 -16.44
CA HIS A 25 -2.41 -6.94 -16.67
C HIS A 25 -1.22 -6.97 -17.63
N ILE A 26 -0.46 -8.06 -17.67
CA ILE A 26 0.64 -8.22 -18.62
C ILE A 26 0.09 -8.46 -20.01
N ALA A 27 -0.82 -9.42 -20.16
CA ALA A 27 -1.44 -9.75 -21.46
C ALA A 27 -2.24 -8.57 -22.05
N ALA A 28 -2.90 -7.78 -21.20
CA ALA A 28 -3.71 -6.63 -21.62
C ALA A 28 -2.93 -5.30 -21.66
N ASN A 29 -1.60 -5.32 -21.48
CA ASN A 29 -0.74 -4.12 -21.45
C ASN A 29 -1.24 -3.02 -20.48
N ASN A 30 -1.74 -3.43 -19.32
CA ASN A 30 -2.23 -2.53 -18.27
C ASN A 30 -1.12 -2.28 -17.24
N PRO A 31 -0.71 -1.03 -16.99
CA PRO A 31 0.36 -0.72 -16.03
C PRO A 31 0.04 -1.23 -14.61
N TYR A 32 0.95 -2.01 -14.02
CA TYR A 32 0.74 -2.61 -12.71
C TYR A 32 1.14 -1.70 -11.54
N ILE A 33 2.06 -0.75 -11.77
CA ILE A 33 2.59 0.15 -10.74
C ILE A 33 1.52 0.99 -10.05
N ARG A 34 0.37 1.21 -10.72
CA ARG A 34 -0.78 1.94 -10.17
C ARG A 34 -1.29 1.34 -8.86
N TYR A 35 -1.22 0.01 -8.68
CA TYR A 35 -1.64 -0.64 -7.45
C TYR A 35 -0.72 -0.28 -6.28
N PHE A 36 0.59 -0.36 -6.50
CA PHE A 36 1.59 -0.01 -5.48
C PHE A 36 1.45 1.46 -5.04
N VAL A 37 1.39 2.38 -6.01
CA VAL A 37 1.23 3.81 -5.73
C VAL A 37 -0.11 4.11 -5.06
N SER A 38 -1.21 3.48 -5.50
CA SER A 38 -2.52 3.68 -4.89
C SER A 38 -2.56 3.25 -3.43
N SER A 39 -1.88 2.15 -3.06
CA SER A 39 -1.82 1.71 -1.67
C SER A 39 -1.08 2.72 -0.79
N VAL A 40 0.06 3.25 -1.24
CA VAL A 40 0.81 4.27 -0.49
C VAL A 40 -0.05 5.53 -0.28
N LEU A 41 -0.64 6.04 -1.37
CA LEU A 41 -1.48 7.25 -1.32
C LEU A 41 -2.75 7.06 -0.50
N GLN A 42 -3.38 5.88 -0.55
CA GLN A 42 -4.59 5.58 0.21
C GLN A 42 -4.39 5.83 1.70
N PHE A 43 -3.31 5.29 2.29
CA PHE A 43 -3.05 5.47 3.72
C PHE A 43 -2.57 6.88 4.05
N GLN A 44 -1.79 7.52 3.16
CA GLN A 44 -1.35 8.89 3.35
C GLN A 44 -2.53 9.88 3.35
N PHE A 45 -3.49 9.69 2.45
CA PHE A 45 -4.74 10.46 2.42
C PHE A 45 -5.61 10.14 3.62
N HIS A 46 -5.77 8.86 3.97
CA HIS A 46 -6.56 8.45 5.13
C HIS A 46 -6.03 9.09 6.42
N GLN A 47 -4.73 9.03 6.68
CA GLN A 47 -4.10 9.68 7.84
C GLN A 47 -4.36 11.19 7.87
N ALA A 48 -4.13 11.88 6.76
CA ALA A 48 -4.33 13.33 6.69
C ALA A 48 -5.80 13.74 6.91
N LEU A 49 -6.75 12.98 6.36
CA LEU A 49 -8.18 13.22 6.55
C LEU A 49 -8.64 12.89 7.96
N CYS A 50 -8.13 11.83 8.57
CA CYS A 50 -8.41 11.47 9.97
C CYS A 50 -7.91 12.53 10.95
N GLN A 51 -6.70 13.05 10.73
CA GLN A 51 -6.18 14.18 11.50
C GLN A 51 -7.07 15.41 11.33
N THR A 52 -7.45 15.73 10.09
CA THR A 52 -8.35 16.86 9.79
C THR A 52 -9.72 16.68 10.42
N SER A 53 -10.27 15.46 10.45
CA SER A 53 -11.57 15.16 11.06
C SER A 53 -11.56 15.19 12.59
N GLY A 54 -10.40 15.34 13.22
CA GLY A 54 -10.23 15.38 14.67
C GLY A 54 -10.16 13.99 15.33
N HIS A 55 -9.82 12.95 14.57
CA HIS A 55 -9.63 11.60 15.11
C HIS A 55 -8.47 11.55 16.11
N THR A 56 -8.64 10.80 17.19
CA THR A 56 -7.57 10.51 18.16
C THR A 56 -7.45 9.00 18.36
N GLY A 57 -6.22 8.53 18.62
CA GLY A 57 -5.93 7.11 18.80
C GLY A 57 -5.53 6.39 17.50
N PRO A 58 -5.61 5.05 17.46
CA PRO A 58 -5.06 4.25 16.36
C PRO A 58 -5.71 4.57 15.01
N LEU A 59 -4.90 4.67 13.95
CA LEU A 59 -5.36 5.08 12.63
C LEU A 59 -6.41 4.12 12.04
N HIS A 60 -6.27 2.81 12.25
CA HIS A 60 -7.23 1.81 11.78
C HIS A 60 -8.63 1.89 12.40
N LYS A 61 -8.82 2.69 13.46
CA LYS A 61 -10.13 2.95 14.08
C LYS A 61 -10.77 4.25 13.59
N CYS A 62 -10.08 5.00 12.73
CA CYS A 62 -10.61 6.24 12.24
C CYS A 62 -11.82 6.01 11.34
N ASP A 63 -12.91 6.68 11.69
CA ASP A 63 -14.03 6.92 10.80
C ASP A 63 -14.12 8.43 10.52
N ILE A 64 -13.73 8.81 9.31
CA ILE A 64 -13.72 10.21 8.86
C ILE A 64 -15.13 10.81 8.95
N SER A 65 -16.18 10.01 8.76
CA SER A 65 -17.58 10.44 8.77
C SER A 65 -18.17 10.63 10.17
N ALA A 66 -17.52 10.04 11.19
CA ALA A 66 -17.91 10.16 12.59
C ALA A 66 -17.16 11.26 13.33
N GLY A 67 -16.07 11.79 12.75
CA GLY A 67 -15.24 12.82 13.38
C GLY A 67 -15.94 14.17 13.55
N PRO A 68 -15.61 14.95 14.60
CA PRO A 68 -16.20 16.26 14.87
C PRO A 68 -15.96 17.28 13.74
N ASN A 69 -14.86 17.13 12.99
CA ASN A 69 -14.47 18.05 11.91
C ASN A 69 -14.62 17.42 10.50
N LYS A 70 -15.54 16.46 10.34
CA LYS A 70 -15.74 15.73 9.06
C LYS A 70 -16.01 16.63 7.85
N ALA A 71 -16.67 17.77 8.05
CA ALA A 71 -16.93 18.72 6.97
C ALA A 71 -15.63 19.31 6.41
N ALA A 72 -14.69 19.68 7.30
CA ALA A 72 -13.37 20.19 6.90
C ALA A 72 -12.53 19.12 6.18
N ALA A 73 -12.59 17.86 6.64
CA ALA A 73 -11.95 16.74 5.95
C ALA A 73 -12.54 16.54 4.53
N GLY A 74 -13.88 16.59 4.41
CA GLY A 74 -14.57 16.50 3.13
C GLY A 74 -14.22 17.65 2.17
N GLU A 75 -14.16 18.89 2.67
CA GLU A 75 -13.75 20.06 1.88
C GLU A 75 -12.31 19.92 1.38
N LYS A 76 -11.39 19.45 2.23
CA LYS A 76 -10.00 19.21 1.86
C LYS A 76 -9.87 18.15 0.76
N LEU A 77 -10.62 17.05 0.87
CA LEU A 77 -10.67 16.00 -0.15
C LEU A 77 -11.28 16.55 -1.46
N ALA A 78 -12.40 17.27 -1.39
CA ALA A 78 -13.08 17.83 -2.54
C ALA A 78 -12.19 18.80 -3.30
N ARG A 79 -11.44 19.66 -2.59
CA ARG A 79 -10.50 20.61 -3.20
C ARG A 79 -9.42 19.91 -4.01
N MET A 80 -8.85 18.82 -3.49
CA MET A 80 -7.87 18.02 -4.22
C MET A 80 -8.51 17.36 -5.46
N LEU A 81 -9.69 16.76 -5.32
CA LEU A 81 -10.37 16.09 -6.43
C LEU A 81 -10.78 17.05 -7.56
N GLN A 82 -11.17 18.29 -7.23
CA GLN A 82 -11.51 19.32 -8.22
C GLN A 82 -10.34 19.71 -9.12
N MET A 83 -9.09 19.52 -8.66
CA MET A 83 -7.90 19.81 -9.47
C MET A 83 -7.79 18.84 -10.66
N GLY A 84 -8.31 17.61 -10.53
CA GLY A 84 -8.23 16.59 -11.58
C GLY A 84 -6.79 16.41 -12.09
N ALA A 85 -6.62 16.45 -13.40
CA ALA A 85 -5.30 16.41 -14.06
C ALA A 85 -4.77 17.80 -14.47
N SER A 86 -5.37 18.89 -13.98
CA SER A 86 -4.96 20.26 -14.36
C SER A 86 -3.68 20.75 -13.68
N GLN A 87 -3.23 20.05 -12.64
CA GLN A 87 -2.03 20.36 -11.87
C GLN A 87 -1.14 19.11 -11.76
N PRO A 88 0.19 19.27 -11.59
CA PRO A 88 1.07 18.18 -11.21
C PRO A 88 0.56 17.46 -9.96
N TRP A 89 0.64 16.13 -9.96
CA TRP A 89 0.16 15.32 -8.83
C TRP A 89 0.77 15.68 -7.47
N PRO A 90 2.05 16.15 -7.33
CA PRO A 90 2.57 16.58 -6.04
C PRO A 90 1.83 17.77 -5.45
N ASP A 91 1.34 18.68 -6.31
CA ASP A 91 0.61 19.88 -5.89
C ASP A 91 -0.79 19.48 -5.40
N ALA A 92 -1.46 18.56 -6.10
CA ALA A 92 -2.74 18.00 -5.65
C ALA A 92 -2.60 17.23 -4.33
N MET A 93 -1.53 16.44 -4.18
CA MET A 93 -1.24 15.71 -2.94
C MET A 93 -0.97 16.68 -1.77
N GLU A 94 -0.22 17.76 -2.00
CA GLU A 94 0.10 18.74 -0.96
C GLU A 94 -1.17 19.41 -0.39
N VAL A 95 -2.20 19.64 -1.21
CA VAL A 95 -3.49 20.18 -0.74
C VAL A 95 -4.15 19.29 0.32
N ILE A 96 -4.03 17.98 0.20
CA ILE A 96 -4.65 17.02 1.13
C ILE A 96 -3.72 16.61 2.27
N THR A 97 -2.44 16.35 2.01
CA THR A 97 -1.48 15.82 2.99
C THR A 97 -0.59 16.89 3.63
N GLY A 98 -0.45 18.06 3.01
CA GLY A 98 0.59 19.04 3.35
C GLY A 98 2.00 18.63 2.92
N GLN A 99 2.15 17.57 2.13
CA GLN A 99 3.43 17.01 1.71
C GLN A 99 3.48 16.87 0.18
N ARG A 100 4.65 17.12 -0.41
CA ARG A 100 4.90 16.97 -1.86
C ARG A 100 5.48 15.61 -2.25
N THR A 101 5.81 14.77 -1.27
CA THR A 101 6.40 13.45 -1.48
C THR A 101 5.51 12.34 -0.95
N MET A 102 5.50 11.20 -1.64
CA MET A 102 4.82 10.00 -1.14
C MET A 102 5.56 9.44 0.08
N SER A 103 4.80 8.93 1.05
CA SER A 103 5.36 8.30 2.25
C SER A 103 4.67 6.99 2.55
N ALA A 104 5.44 5.94 2.82
CA ALA A 104 4.92 4.65 3.30
C ALA A 104 4.72 4.64 4.83
N GLN A 105 5.11 5.69 5.54
CA GLN A 105 4.91 5.77 6.99
C GLN A 105 3.44 5.56 7.42
N PRO A 106 2.43 6.14 6.74
CA PRO A 106 1.03 6.00 7.15
C PRO A 106 0.49 4.57 7.04
N ILE A 107 0.96 3.78 6.06
CA ILE A 107 0.56 2.36 5.97
C ILE A 107 1.18 1.56 7.11
N VAL A 108 2.43 1.84 7.50
CA VAL A 108 3.08 1.21 8.66
C VAL A 108 2.31 1.56 9.95
N GLU A 109 1.99 2.84 10.16
CA GLU A 109 1.21 3.28 11.33
C GLU A 109 -0.18 2.64 11.42
N TYR A 110 -0.86 2.47 10.28
CA TYR A 110 -2.16 1.81 10.22
C TYR A 110 -2.07 0.37 10.76
N PHE A 111 -1.06 -0.38 10.32
CA PHE A 111 -0.83 -1.77 10.69
C PHE A 111 0.03 -1.97 11.94
N GLN A 112 0.48 -0.90 12.60
CA GLN A 112 1.39 -0.98 13.76
C GLN A 112 0.93 -1.96 14.85
N PRO A 113 -0.35 -2.02 15.25
CA PRO A 113 -0.80 -3.00 16.24
C PRO A 113 -0.64 -4.45 15.79
N LEU A 114 -0.86 -4.71 14.50
CA LEU A 114 -0.65 -6.04 13.91
C LEU A 114 0.84 -6.36 13.83
N ILE A 115 1.68 -5.40 13.44
CA ILE A 115 3.15 -5.56 13.40
C ILE A 115 3.68 -5.96 14.79
N THR A 116 3.32 -5.21 15.83
CA THR A 116 3.74 -5.51 17.21
C THR A 116 3.23 -6.87 17.70
N TRP A 117 2.01 -7.26 17.30
CA TRP A 117 1.50 -8.59 17.61
C TRP A 117 2.29 -9.69 16.89
N LEU A 118 2.58 -9.52 15.60
CA LEU A 118 3.36 -10.47 14.80
C LEU A 118 4.79 -10.62 15.32
N GLU A 119 5.44 -9.54 15.74
CA GLU A 119 6.77 -9.58 16.37
C GLU A 119 6.77 -10.47 17.62
N THR A 120 5.70 -10.42 18.41
CA THR A 120 5.54 -11.28 19.60
C THR A 120 5.27 -12.74 19.22
N GLN A 121 4.43 -12.99 18.20
CA GLN A 121 4.11 -14.35 17.78
C GLN A 121 5.30 -15.06 17.13
N ASN A 122 6.14 -14.32 16.41
CA ASN A 122 7.27 -14.87 15.67
C ASN A 122 8.53 -15.03 16.53
N VAL A 123 8.44 -14.86 17.85
CA VAL A 123 9.58 -15.13 18.75
C VAL A 123 9.94 -16.61 18.68
N GLY A 124 11.16 -16.90 18.25
CA GLY A 124 11.66 -18.27 18.07
C GLY A 124 11.47 -18.83 16.66
N GLU A 125 10.79 -18.09 15.77
CA GLU A 125 10.64 -18.44 14.37
C GLU A 125 11.80 -17.93 13.51
N THR A 126 11.96 -18.50 12.32
CA THR A 126 12.94 -17.99 11.34
C THR A 126 12.31 -16.86 10.52
N LEU A 127 12.81 -15.64 10.67
CA LEU A 127 12.39 -14.49 9.87
C LEU A 127 13.10 -14.44 8.53
N GLY A 128 12.33 -14.34 7.44
CA GLY A 128 12.85 -14.37 6.08
C GLY A 128 12.69 -15.74 5.43
N TRP A 129 13.42 -15.97 4.34
CA TRP A 129 13.36 -17.23 3.59
C TRP A 129 14.73 -17.55 2.98
N ASP A 130 15.01 -18.84 2.82
CA ASP A 130 16.17 -19.32 2.06
C ASP A 130 15.90 -19.16 0.56
N GLU A 131 16.72 -18.36 -0.12
CA GLU A 131 16.57 -18.14 -1.55
C GLU A 131 16.96 -19.36 -2.40
N SER A 132 17.74 -20.28 -1.84
CA SER A 132 18.24 -21.48 -2.51
C SER A 132 17.31 -22.69 -2.39
N TRP A 133 16.33 -22.65 -1.48
CA TRP A 133 15.38 -23.74 -1.28
C TRP A 133 14.44 -23.90 -2.49
N THR A 134 14.24 -25.15 -2.92
CA THR A 134 13.27 -25.53 -3.94
C THR A 134 12.46 -26.75 -3.48
N PRO A 135 11.17 -26.85 -3.83
CA PRO A 135 10.38 -28.03 -3.51
C PRO A 135 10.97 -29.28 -4.20
N PRO A 136 10.86 -30.47 -3.58
CA PRO A 136 11.26 -31.72 -4.22
C PRO A 136 10.49 -31.90 -5.54
N CYS A 137 11.20 -32.27 -6.61
CA CYS A 137 10.53 -32.67 -7.84
C CYS A 137 9.90 -34.06 -7.62
N GLU A 138 8.57 -34.16 -7.75
CA GLU A 138 7.87 -35.44 -7.96
C GLU A 138 7.97 -35.88 -9.43
#